data_AF-A0A2V5YPM4-F1
#
_entry.id   AF-A0A2V5YPM4-F1
#
_cell.length_a   1.000
_cell.length_b   1.000
_cell.length_c   1.000
_cell.angle_alpha   90.00
_cell.angle_beta   90.00
_cell.angle_gamma   90.00
#
_symmetry.space_group_name_H-M   'P 1'
#
loop_
_entity.id
_entity.type
_entity.pdbx_description
1 polymer ?
#
loop_
_entity_poly.entity_id
_entity_poly.type
_entity_poly.pdbx_seq_one_letter_code
_entity_poly.pdbx_strand_id
1 'polypeptide(L)'
;MILDSFLQDVRVGLRVLFKDKTFCFLAVLVLALGIGGATTQFTVVNAVVLRGFSFPHPEQLVTIGLIDPKASDQNNNFGNGLIPTAQDYEDLKAAQKSCSLMAGYLSGSTINVTYKDKPQRYNGGYVTEDFFKITGVSPIIGRDFTAADNKPGAERVIILGHEIWKRDFNGDPNVVGRNVRVNGKAATIIGVMPPNFKFPGFEELWTPLYNQFPPIPRGQLVIGPNNAAPAVMGRLKPGVTLDQANAEFIGLARRLARDNPKTNQNFTSATVQPLAKSIIGVQFQQTVWAMLAAVILVLLIACVNVMNMQFGRAALRAKELAIRGALGATRWRLVRQMLTESLVVAVLGAVVGVLLAYWSVDLLTRAMDALPSGFNLPYWIRFTIDARVLAFTVGITLVATIVSGLVPAIVSVHGNAAEMMKEGGRGNSSRLVNIITRLLVIAQIALTAALLIATTLEIRSIRNQLKLDYGYDENAIYSARMALMEGAYTEDGRRDFFKRAVRELRANPQFDSAALTDRFRMTFAGGGQYEVDGQNYLTDRDRPRGNFESVSDLYFSTLGL
;
A
#
# COMPACT_ATOMS: atom_id res chain seq x y z
N MET A 1 40.08 -15.65 -26.53
CA MET A 1 41.10 -14.95 -25.71
C MET A 1 40.54 -14.23 -24.48
N ILE A 2 39.62 -13.24 -24.60
CA ILE A 2 39.03 -12.57 -23.42
C ILE A 2 38.14 -13.52 -22.62
N LEU A 3 37.25 -14.27 -23.29
CA LEU A 3 36.35 -15.26 -22.66
C LEU A 3 37.13 -16.39 -21.95
N ASP A 4 38.15 -16.94 -22.60
CA ASP A 4 38.98 -18.02 -22.02
C ASP A 4 39.70 -17.54 -20.76
N SER A 5 40.19 -16.29 -20.79
CA SER A 5 40.86 -15.68 -19.63
C SER A 5 39.88 -15.39 -18.48
N PHE A 6 38.62 -15.06 -18.78
CA PHE A 6 37.58 -14.86 -17.77
C PHE A 6 37.13 -16.18 -17.15
N LEU A 7 36.90 -17.23 -17.95
CA LEU A 7 36.56 -18.57 -17.46
C LEU A 7 37.66 -19.14 -16.58
N GLN A 8 38.93 -18.90 -16.93
CA GLN A 8 40.06 -19.28 -16.11
C GLN A 8 40.09 -18.52 -14.78
N ASP A 9 39.84 -17.21 -14.80
CA ASP A 9 39.77 -16.38 -13.58
C ASP A 9 38.59 -16.79 -12.68
N VAL A 10 37.43 -17.15 -13.25
CA VAL A 10 36.28 -17.68 -12.48
C VAL A 10 36.62 -19.02 -11.84
N ARG A 11 37.22 -19.95 -12.58
CA ARG A 11 37.61 -21.27 -12.06
C ARG A 11 38.65 -21.16 -10.94
N VAL A 12 39.63 -20.26 -11.12
CA VAL A 12 40.64 -19.97 -10.09
C VAL A 12 39.98 -19.31 -8.89
N GLY A 13 39.10 -18.32 -9.10
CA GLY A 13 38.37 -17.64 -8.04
C GLY A 13 37.54 -18.58 -7.18
N LEU A 14 36.76 -19.48 -7.81
CA LEU A 14 36.01 -20.53 -7.11
C LEU A 14 36.92 -21.42 -6.26
N ARG A 15 38.03 -21.91 -6.83
CA ARG A 15 38.98 -22.77 -6.11
C ARG A 15 39.60 -22.05 -4.90
N VAL A 16 39.91 -20.76 -5.05
CA VAL A 16 40.47 -19.93 -3.98
C VAL A 16 39.44 -19.64 -2.89
N LEU A 17 38.18 -19.40 -3.27
CA LEU A 17 37.06 -19.19 -2.36
C LEU A 17 36.75 -20.42 -1.51
N PHE A 18 36.72 -21.61 -2.10
CA PHE A 18 36.45 -22.84 -1.37
C PHE A 18 37.58 -23.30 -0.44
N LYS A 19 38.79 -22.75 -0.60
CA LYS A 19 39.88 -22.94 0.36
C LYS A 19 39.68 -22.12 1.64
N ASP A 20 39.09 -20.94 1.53
CA ASP A 20 38.80 -20.05 2.66
C ASP A 20 37.29 -20.07 2.99
N LYS A 21 36.85 -21.21 3.53
CA LYS A 21 35.42 -21.52 3.74
C LYS A 21 34.73 -20.49 4.64
N THR A 22 35.42 -20.01 5.67
CA THR A 22 34.87 -19.04 6.63
C THR A 22 34.60 -17.69 5.98
N PHE A 23 35.58 -17.16 5.22
CA PHE A 23 35.37 -15.93 4.46
C PHE A 23 34.21 -16.09 3.47
N CYS A 24 34.23 -17.17 2.68
CA CYS A 24 33.24 -17.38 1.62
C CYS A 24 31.83 -17.43 2.22
N PHE A 25 31.64 -18.21 3.28
CA PHE A 25 30.36 -18.32 3.97
C PHE A 25 29.89 -16.97 4.52
N LEU A 26 30.73 -16.25 5.27
CA LEU A 26 30.34 -14.97 5.88
C LEU A 26 30.06 -13.89 4.82
N ALA A 27 30.90 -13.78 3.78
CA ALA A 27 30.72 -12.79 2.73
C ALA A 27 29.46 -13.07 1.90
N VAL A 28 29.20 -14.34 1.57
CA VAL A 28 27.95 -14.75 0.90
C VAL A 28 26.74 -14.47 1.78
N LEU A 29 26.79 -14.81 3.08
CA LEU A 29 25.68 -14.59 4.02
C LEU A 29 25.34 -13.10 4.16
N VAL A 30 26.35 -12.25 4.37
CA VAL A 30 26.16 -10.81 4.55
C VAL A 30 25.61 -10.15 3.28
N LEU A 31 26.13 -10.52 2.10
CA LEU A 31 25.58 -10.04 0.84
C LEU A 31 24.19 -10.62 0.54
N ALA A 32 23.93 -11.87 0.89
CA ALA A 32 22.60 -12.47 0.70
C ALA A 32 21.53 -11.76 1.53
N LEU A 33 21.83 -11.42 2.78
CA LEU A 33 20.91 -10.64 3.63
C LEU A 33 20.69 -9.23 3.08
N GLY A 34 21.76 -8.53 2.69
CA GLY A 34 21.66 -7.18 2.12
C GLY A 34 20.92 -7.14 0.79
N ILE A 35 21.29 -8.02 -0.15
CA ILE A 35 20.68 -8.10 -1.49
C ILE A 35 19.25 -8.61 -1.36
N GLY A 36 19.00 -9.67 -0.58
CA GLY A 36 17.66 -10.22 -0.37
C GLY A 36 16.71 -9.23 0.28
N GLY A 37 17.18 -8.46 1.28
CA GLY A 37 16.41 -7.36 1.86
C GLY A 37 16.07 -6.28 0.84
N ALA A 38 17.06 -5.81 0.07
CA ALA A 38 16.85 -4.79 -0.95
C ALA A 38 15.90 -5.26 -2.06
N THR A 39 16.04 -6.51 -2.51
CA THR A 39 15.15 -7.16 -3.49
C THR A 39 13.73 -7.30 -2.95
N THR A 40 13.56 -7.68 -1.69
CA THR A 40 12.23 -7.77 -1.04
C THR A 40 11.57 -6.40 -0.98
N GLN A 41 12.29 -5.38 -0.49
CA GLN A 41 11.73 -4.04 -0.37
C GLN A 41 11.46 -3.39 -1.74
N PHE A 42 12.31 -3.65 -2.73
CA PHE A 42 12.04 -3.22 -4.10
C PHE A 42 10.83 -3.95 -4.70
N THR A 43 10.56 -5.19 -4.31
CA THR A 43 9.32 -5.90 -4.70
C THR A 43 8.09 -5.19 -4.15
N VAL A 44 8.14 -4.70 -2.91
CA VAL A 44 7.08 -3.87 -2.31
C VAL A 44 6.91 -2.56 -3.06
N VAL A 45 8.00 -1.84 -3.34
CA VAL A 45 7.98 -0.60 -4.14
C VAL A 45 7.41 -0.85 -5.54
N ASN A 46 7.81 -1.94 -6.19
CA ASN A 46 7.30 -2.29 -7.52
C ASN A 46 5.80 -2.57 -7.47
N ALA A 47 5.33 -3.38 -6.52
CA ALA A 47 3.92 -3.72 -6.38
C ALA A 47 3.03 -2.53 -6.03
N VAL A 48 3.49 -1.64 -5.15
CA VAL A 48 2.73 -0.49 -4.66
C VAL A 48 2.83 0.69 -5.63
N VAL A 49 4.02 1.02 -6.12
CA VAL A 49 4.27 2.30 -6.81
C VAL A 49 4.42 2.13 -8.33
N LEU A 50 5.15 1.12 -8.80
CA LEU A 50 5.61 1.05 -10.20
C LEU A 50 4.75 0.20 -11.13
N ARG A 51 4.03 -0.80 -10.60
CA ARG A 51 3.25 -1.75 -11.40
C ARG A 51 1.97 -1.12 -11.97
N GLY A 52 1.37 -0.19 -11.22
CA GLY A 52 0.11 0.45 -11.59
C GLY A 52 -1.05 -0.54 -11.73
N PHE A 53 -2.14 -0.10 -12.35
CA PHE A 53 -3.28 -0.97 -12.66
C PHE A 53 -3.02 -1.81 -13.92
N SER A 54 -3.58 -3.02 -13.96
CA SER A 54 -3.61 -3.87 -15.16
C SER A 54 -4.77 -3.53 -16.11
N PHE A 55 -5.40 -2.36 -15.95
CA PHE A 55 -6.48 -1.90 -16.83
C PHE A 55 -5.92 -1.38 -18.16
N PRO A 56 -6.72 -1.36 -19.25
CA PRO A 56 -6.31 -0.71 -20.49
C PRO A 56 -6.08 0.79 -20.28
N HIS A 57 -4.95 1.32 -20.78
CA HIS A 57 -4.56 2.73 -20.66
C HIS A 57 -4.71 3.30 -19.24
N PRO A 58 -4.02 2.74 -18.23
CA PRO A 58 -4.17 3.14 -16.84
C PRO A 58 -3.68 4.57 -16.58
N GLU A 59 -2.83 5.12 -17.44
CA GLU A 59 -2.36 6.50 -17.42
C GLU A 59 -3.46 7.53 -17.63
N GLN A 60 -4.58 7.14 -18.26
CA GLN A 60 -5.74 8.01 -18.48
C GLN A 60 -6.72 8.02 -17.31
N LEU A 61 -6.56 7.11 -16.34
CA LEU A 61 -7.46 6.99 -15.21
C LEU A 61 -7.12 8.03 -14.15
N VAL A 62 -8.11 8.85 -13.81
CA VAL A 62 -7.97 9.94 -12.85
C VAL A 62 -9.05 9.87 -11.78
N THR A 63 -8.73 10.38 -10.60
CA THR A 63 -9.73 10.79 -9.61
C THR A 63 -10.02 12.27 -9.77
N ILE A 64 -11.23 12.70 -9.41
CA ILE A 64 -11.63 14.10 -9.44
C ILE A 64 -12.21 14.47 -8.07
N GLY A 65 -11.78 15.60 -7.52
CA GLY A 65 -12.29 16.12 -6.26
C GLY A 65 -12.37 17.64 -6.25
N LEU A 66 -13.31 18.20 -5.50
CA LEU A 66 -13.37 19.63 -5.21
C LEU A 66 -12.53 19.95 -3.96
N ILE A 67 -11.91 21.13 -3.96
CA ILE A 67 -10.95 21.57 -2.94
C ILE A 67 -11.44 22.87 -2.31
N ASP A 68 -11.40 22.94 -0.97
CA ASP A 68 -11.42 24.20 -0.23
C ASP A 68 -9.98 24.72 -0.10
N PRO A 69 -9.57 25.74 -0.87
CA PRO A 69 -8.17 26.19 -0.88
C PRO A 69 -7.73 26.82 0.44
N LYS A 70 -8.67 27.12 1.35
CA LYS A 70 -8.36 27.66 2.68
C LYS A 70 -8.32 26.58 3.77
N ALA A 71 -8.66 25.33 3.44
CA ALA A 71 -8.58 24.21 4.37
C ALA A 71 -7.20 23.53 4.30
N SER A 72 -6.78 22.89 5.39
CA SER A 72 -5.57 22.08 5.41
C SER A 72 -5.69 20.88 4.47
N ASP A 73 -4.56 20.32 4.05
CA ASP A 73 -4.54 19.13 3.20
C ASP A 73 -5.32 17.97 3.83
N GLN A 74 -5.21 17.76 5.14
CA GLN A 74 -5.96 16.74 5.87
C GLN A 74 -7.47 16.92 5.74
N ASN A 75 -7.97 18.16 5.79
CA ASN A 75 -9.38 18.48 5.60
C ASN A 75 -9.82 18.36 4.13
N ASN A 76 -8.88 18.46 3.19
CA ASN A 76 -9.08 18.22 1.75
C ASN A 76 -8.74 16.77 1.35
N ASN A 77 -8.88 15.81 2.25
CA ASN A 77 -8.58 14.40 1.99
C ASN A 77 -7.14 14.19 1.46
N PHE A 78 -6.18 14.79 2.15
CA PHE A 78 -4.75 14.82 1.79
C PHE A 78 -4.47 15.36 0.39
N GLY A 79 -5.26 16.34 -0.05
CA GLY A 79 -5.15 16.97 -1.37
C GLY A 79 -5.90 16.24 -2.49
N ASN A 80 -6.59 15.13 -2.21
CA ASN A 80 -7.43 14.42 -3.18
C ASN A 80 -8.77 15.14 -3.44
N GLY A 81 -9.17 16.04 -2.53
CA GLY A 81 -10.46 16.69 -2.56
C GLY A 81 -11.62 15.72 -2.31
N LEU A 82 -12.82 16.25 -2.40
CA LEU A 82 -14.06 15.49 -2.23
C LEU A 82 -15.16 16.06 -3.12
N ILE A 83 -16.13 15.23 -3.48
CA ILE A 83 -17.37 15.68 -4.11
C ILE A 83 -18.43 15.78 -3.01
N PRO A 84 -18.96 16.97 -2.69
CA PRO A 84 -19.82 17.14 -1.52
C PRO A 84 -21.14 16.38 -1.62
N THR A 85 -21.72 16.27 -2.83
CA THR A 85 -23.05 15.69 -3.07
C THR A 85 -23.08 14.84 -4.35
N ALA A 86 -24.01 13.88 -4.43
CA ALA A 86 -24.25 13.15 -5.68
C ALA A 86 -24.70 14.07 -6.84
N GLN A 87 -25.37 15.18 -6.52
CA GLN A 87 -25.78 16.18 -7.53
C GLN A 87 -24.57 16.97 -8.09
N ASP A 88 -23.54 17.22 -7.27
CA ASP A 88 -22.30 17.82 -7.75
C ASP A 88 -21.61 16.92 -8.79
N TYR A 89 -21.62 15.60 -8.58
CA TYR A 89 -21.11 14.66 -9.57
C TYR A 89 -21.87 14.75 -10.90
N GLU A 90 -23.21 14.80 -10.88
CA GLU A 90 -24.02 14.92 -12.10
C GLU A 90 -23.75 16.24 -12.84
N ASP A 91 -23.68 17.36 -12.11
CA ASP A 91 -23.41 18.66 -12.70
C ASP A 91 -22.00 18.72 -13.32
N LEU A 92 -21.01 18.09 -12.66
CA LEU A 92 -19.66 17.95 -13.20
C LEU A 92 -19.64 17.02 -14.42
N LYS A 93 -20.30 15.85 -14.36
CA LYS A 93 -20.39 14.87 -15.45
C LYS A 93 -20.97 15.51 -16.71
N ALA A 94 -22.00 16.36 -16.56
CA ALA A 94 -22.65 17.06 -17.66
C ALA A 94 -21.83 18.22 -18.24
N ALA A 95 -21.05 18.93 -17.42
CA ALA A 95 -20.36 20.15 -17.83
C ALA A 95 -18.93 19.93 -18.37
N GLN A 96 -18.25 18.88 -17.91
CA GLN A 96 -16.88 18.56 -18.27
C GLN A 96 -16.71 18.14 -19.74
N LYS A 97 -15.51 18.38 -20.30
CA LYS A 97 -15.12 17.98 -21.65
C LYS A 97 -13.83 17.18 -21.70
N SER A 98 -13.02 17.18 -20.65
CA SER A 98 -11.72 16.47 -20.61
C SER A 98 -11.82 14.95 -20.52
N CYS A 99 -12.87 14.43 -19.89
CA CYS A 99 -13.06 12.98 -19.73
C CYS A 99 -13.94 12.39 -20.84
N SER A 100 -13.55 11.22 -21.33
CA SER A 100 -14.36 10.38 -22.20
C SER A 100 -15.50 9.70 -21.45
N LEU A 101 -15.24 9.28 -20.20
CA LEU A 101 -16.18 8.64 -19.30
C LEU A 101 -15.92 9.11 -17.87
N MET A 102 -16.99 9.20 -17.06
CA MET A 102 -16.91 9.52 -15.63
C MET A 102 -17.91 8.68 -14.83
N ALA A 103 -17.44 8.13 -13.71
CA ALA A 103 -18.24 7.30 -12.81
C ALA A 103 -18.12 7.75 -11.36
N GLY A 104 -19.25 7.75 -10.68
CA GLY A 104 -19.34 7.91 -9.23
C GLY A 104 -19.38 6.55 -8.55
N TYR A 105 -18.73 6.42 -7.41
CA TYR A 105 -18.78 5.18 -6.63
C TYR A 105 -18.66 5.40 -5.13
N LEU A 106 -19.23 4.46 -4.37
CA LEU A 106 -18.99 4.26 -2.95
C LEU A 106 -18.31 2.90 -2.78
N SER A 107 -17.15 2.90 -2.16
CA SER A 107 -16.35 1.69 -1.89
C SER A 107 -16.59 1.18 -0.48
N GLY A 108 -16.24 -0.09 -0.22
CA GLY A 108 -16.23 -0.62 1.15
C GLY A 108 -17.61 -0.71 1.82
N SER A 109 -18.70 -0.70 1.05
CA SER A 109 -20.05 -0.65 1.60
C SER A 109 -20.51 -2.04 2.06
N THR A 110 -21.17 -2.11 3.21
CA THR A 110 -21.81 -3.37 3.64
C THR A 110 -23.10 -3.59 2.85
N ILE A 111 -23.16 -4.71 2.10
CA ILE A 111 -24.35 -5.11 1.36
C ILE A 111 -24.75 -6.51 1.81
N ASN A 112 -25.99 -6.65 2.28
CA ASN A 112 -26.56 -7.93 2.67
C ASN A 112 -27.33 -8.54 1.51
N VAL A 113 -27.02 -9.78 1.14
CA VAL A 113 -27.76 -10.54 0.12
C VAL A 113 -28.41 -11.75 0.77
N THR A 114 -29.70 -11.92 0.56
CA THR A 114 -30.44 -13.13 0.97
C THR A 114 -30.79 -13.93 -0.27
N TYR A 115 -30.35 -15.19 -0.28
CA TYR A 115 -30.68 -16.16 -1.31
C TYR A 115 -31.17 -17.45 -0.64
N LYS A 116 -32.33 -17.97 -1.05
CA LYS A 116 -32.97 -19.15 -0.43
C LYS A 116 -33.03 -19.07 1.11
N ASP A 117 -33.49 -17.93 1.62
CA ASP A 117 -33.61 -17.61 3.06
C ASP A 117 -32.30 -17.67 3.86
N LYS A 118 -31.16 -17.64 3.18
CA LYS A 118 -29.83 -17.53 3.81
C LYS A 118 -29.29 -16.11 3.62
N PRO A 119 -29.38 -15.23 4.64
CA PRO A 119 -28.76 -13.92 4.57
C PRO A 119 -27.25 -14.05 4.73
N GLN A 120 -26.52 -13.37 3.86
CA GLN A 120 -25.07 -13.26 3.88
C GLN A 120 -24.68 -11.79 3.74
N ARG A 121 -23.58 -11.42 4.41
CA ARG A 121 -23.04 -10.06 4.42
C ARG A 121 -21.79 -10.02 3.55
N TYR A 122 -21.74 -9.06 2.65
CA TYR A 122 -20.61 -8.85 1.75
C TYR A 122 -20.08 -7.44 1.84
N ASN A 123 -18.82 -7.27 1.45
CA ASN A 123 -18.32 -5.98 1.05
C ASN A 123 -18.71 -5.71 -0.41
N GLY A 124 -19.29 -4.55 -0.70
CA GLY A 124 -19.74 -4.23 -2.05
C GLY A 124 -19.60 -2.76 -2.40
N GLY A 125 -19.74 -2.49 -3.70
CA GLY A 125 -19.64 -1.17 -4.28
C GLY A 125 -21.00 -0.67 -4.78
N TYR A 126 -21.33 0.58 -4.45
CA TYR A 126 -22.39 1.30 -5.16
C TYR A 126 -21.74 2.08 -6.30
N VAL A 127 -22.15 1.85 -7.54
CA VAL A 127 -21.45 2.38 -8.72
C VAL A 127 -22.42 2.95 -9.75
N THR A 128 -22.00 3.95 -10.52
CA THR A 128 -22.75 4.41 -11.68
C THR A 128 -22.46 3.57 -12.94
N GLU A 129 -23.27 3.73 -13.97
CA GLU A 129 -23.32 2.87 -15.17
C GLU A 129 -22.04 2.83 -16.03
N ASP A 130 -21.13 3.80 -15.85
CA ASP A 130 -19.87 3.86 -16.61
C ASP A 130 -18.68 3.28 -15.84
N PHE A 131 -18.90 2.80 -14.61
CA PHE A 131 -17.84 2.35 -13.71
C PHE A 131 -16.96 1.25 -14.33
N PHE A 132 -17.58 0.18 -14.81
CA PHE A 132 -16.85 -0.94 -15.40
C PHE A 132 -16.27 -0.62 -16.78
N LYS A 133 -17.00 0.17 -17.59
CA LYS A 133 -16.50 0.69 -18.88
C LYS A 133 -15.22 1.51 -18.73
N ILE A 134 -15.13 2.32 -17.67
CA ILE A 134 -13.90 3.07 -17.34
C ILE A 134 -12.76 2.10 -17.06
N THR A 135 -12.97 1.02 -16.30
CA THR A 135 -11.92 0.02 -16.03
C THR A 135 -11.59 -0.86 -17.24
N GLY A 136 -12.46 -0.92 -18.25
CA GLY A 136 -12.33 -1.81 -19.40
C GLY A 136 -12.54 -3.29 -19.06
N VAL A 137 -13.17 -3.59 -17.92
CA VAL A 137 -13.48 -4.96 -17.49
C VAL A 137 -14.97 -5.19 -17.58
N SER A 138 -15.38 -6.26 -18.27
CA SER A 138 -16.80 -6.62 -18.43
C SER A 138 -17.13 -7.93 -17.70
N PRO A 139 -18.41 -8.14 -17.31
CA PRO A 139 -18.87 -9.42 -16.78
C PRO A 139 -18.60 -10.58 -17.75
N ILE A 140 -18.19 -11.73 -17.21
CA ILE A 140 -17.96 -12.97 -17.98
C ILE A 140 -19.26 -13.74 -18.23
N ILE A 141 -20.29 -13.47 -17.44
CA ILE A 141 -21.65 -14.02 -17.59
C ILE A 141 -22.62 -12.83 -17.43
N GLY A 142 -23.65 -12.77 -18.28
CA GLY A 142 -24.68 -11.74 -18.22
C GLY A 142 -24.27 -10.43 -18.88
N ARG A 143 -24.65 -9.30 -18.28
CA ARG A 143 -24.43 -7.96 -18.82
C ARG A 143 -23.92 -6.97 -17.77
N ASP A 144 -23.37 -5.87 -18.27
CA ASP A 144 -22.99 -4.70 -17.47
C ASP A 144 -24.21 -3.84 -17.09
N PHE A 145 -24.02 -2.89 -16.18
CA PHE A 145 -24.99 -1.86 -15.84
C PHE A 145 -25.22 -0.90 -17.01
N THR A 146 -26.46 -0.44 -17.13
CA THR A 146 -26.89 0.57 -18.10
C THR A 146 -27.37 1.81 -17.37
N ALA A 147 -27.49 2.92 -18.10
CA ALA A 147 -28.06 4.15 -17.56
C ALA A 147 -29.53 3.98 -17.09
N ALA A 148 -30.25 2.95 -17.56
CA ALA A 148 -31.60 2.65 -17.09
C ALA A 148 -31.60 1.99 -15.70
N ASP A 149 -30.59 1.16 -15.40
CA ASP A 149 -30.46 0.46 -14.12
C ASP A 149 -30.07 1.41 -12.99
N ASN A 150 -29.38 2.52 -13.32
CA ASN A 150 -28.90 3.52 -12.37
C ASN A 150 -29.86 4.73 -12.24
N LYS A 151 -31.17 4.53 -12.45
CA LYS A 151 -32.18 5.57 -12.22
C LYS A 151 -32.84 5.40 -10.85
N PRO A 152 -33.21 6.49 -10.16
CA PRO A 152 -34.05 6.41 -8.97
C PRO A 152 -35.33 5.61 -9.26
N GLY A 153 -35.60 4.59 -8.44
CA GLY A 153 -36.78 3.74 -8.57
C GLY A 153 -36.72 2.66 -9.66
N ALA A 154 -35.57 2.49 -10.34
CA ALA A 154 -35.37 1.37 -11.25
C ALA A 154 -35.42 0.02 -10.53
N GLU A 155 -35.61 -1.06 -11.30
CA GLU A 155 -35.47 -2.41 -10.76
C GLU A 155 -34.07 -2.59 -10.16
N ARG A 156 -33.99 -3.15 -8.96
CA ARG A 156 -32.70 -3.37 -8.32
C ARG A 156 -32.00 -4.52 -8.99
N VAL A 157 -30.78 -4.27 -9.42
CA VAL A 157 -29.95 -5.27 -10.08
C VAL A 157 -28.59 -5.35 -9.38
N ILE A 158 -27.97 -6.52 -9.39
CA ILE A 158 -26.63 -6.72 -8.87
C ILE A 158 -25.74 -7.47 -9.84
N ILE A 159 -24.46 -7.17 -9.78
CA ILE A 159 -23.40 -7.93 -10.43
C ILE A 159 -22.58 -8.60 -9.33
N LEU A 160 -22.41 -9.92 -9.42
CA LEU A 160 -21.67 -10.71 -8.44
C LEU A 160 -20.19 -10.74 -8.79
N GLY A 161 -19.33 -10.74 -7.78
CA GLY A 161 -17.96 -11.21 -7.92
C GLY A 161 -17.93 -12.72 -8.14
N HIS A 162 -16.92 -13.16 -8.89
CA HIS A 162 -16.73 -14.57 -9.24
C HIS A 162 -16.70 -15.50 -8.01
N GLU A 163 -16.10 -15.07 -6.90
CA GLU A 163 -15.97 -15.89 -5.69
C GLU A 163 -17.32 -16.15 -5.01
N ILE A 164 -18.20 -15.13 -4.94
CA ILE A 164 -19.56 -15.30 -4.43
C ILE A 164 -20.33 -16.26 -5.33
N TRP A 165 -20.23 -16.09 -6.64
CA TRP A 165 -20.91 -16.95 -7.61
C TRP A 165 -20.48 -18.42 -7.44
N LYS A 166 -19.19 -18.71 -7.28
CA LYS A 166 -18.71 -20.07 -7.01
C LYS A 166 -19.15 -20.61 -5.66
N ARG A 167 -18.95 -19.83 -4.58
CA ARG A 167 -19.17 -20.28 -3.19
C ARG A 167 -20.64 -20.42 -2.83
N ASP A 168 -21.45 -19.40 -3.15
CA ASP A 168 -22.81 -19.26 -2.64
C ASP A 168 -23.87 -19.67 -3.67
N PHE A 169 -23.51 -19.64 -4.96
CA PHE A 169 -24.38 -20.05 -6.07
C PHE A 169 -23.87 -21.31 -6.79
N ASN A 170 -22.94 -22.05 -6.20
CA ASN A 170 -22.36 -23.30 -6.73
C ASN A 170 -21.78 -23.18 -8.16
N GLY A 171 -21.39 -21.97 -8.60
CA GLY A 171 -20.89 -21.76 -9.96
C GLY A 171 -21.95 -22.00 -11.04
N ASP A 172 -23.23 -21.76 -10.73
CA ASP A 172 -24.34 -22.01 -11.65
C ASP A 172 -24.28 -21.07 -12.87
N PRO A 173 -24.12 -21.58 -14.11
CA PRO A 173 -24.05 -20.73 -15.31
C PRO A 173 -25.37 -19.99 -15.59
N ASN A 174 -26.50 -20.45 -15.02
CA ASN A 174 -27.83 -19.84 -15.14
C ASN A 174 -28.18 -18.96 -13.93
N VAL A 175 -27.18 -18.35 -13.29
CA VAL A 175 -27.39 -17.44 -12.16
C VAL A 175 -28.04 -16.12 -12.56
N VAL A 176 -27.86 -15.69 -13.81
CA VAL A 176 -28.44 -14.45 -14.35
C VAL A 176 -29.96 -14.59 -14.45
N GLY A 177 -30.68 -13.52 -14.06
CA GLY A 177 -32.14 -13.50 -13.97
C GLY A 177 -32.69 -14.06 -12.65
N ARG A 178 -31.83 -14.55 -11.74
CA ARG A 178 -32.29 -15.02 -10.43
C ARG A 178 -32.61 -13.86 -9.50
N ASN A 179 -33.72 -14.03 -8.78
CA ASN A 179 -34.15 -13.11 -7.74
C ASN A 179 -33.40 -13.40 -6.43
N VAL A 180 -32.93 -12.33 -5.81
CA VAL A 180 -32.34 -12.28 -4.49
C VAL A 180 -32.95 -11.10 -3.72
N ARG A 181 -32.69 -11.01 -2.41
CA ARG A 181 -32.98 -9.79 -1.66
C ARG A 181 -31.70 -9.09 -1.28
N VAL A 182 -31.55 -7.84 -1.70
CA VAL A 182 -30.40 -7.00 -1.41
C VAL A 182 -30.84 -5.93 -0.42
N ASN A 183 -30.22 -5.92 0.76
CA ASN A 183 -30.59 -5.05 1.88
C ASN A 183 -32.10 -5.07 2.21
N GLY A 184 -32.73 -6.23 2.05
CA GLY A 184 -34.15 -6.45 2.32
C GLY A 184 -35.08 -6.28 1.12
N LYS A 185 -34.63 -5.60 0.06
CA LYS A 185 -35.43 -5.28 -1.14
C LYS A 185 -35.18 -6.31 -2.26
N ALA A 186 -36.19 -6.65 -3.03
CA ALA A 186 -36.05 -7.57 -4.16
C ALA A 186 -35.04 -7.01 -5.19
N ALA A 187 -34.17 -7.86 -5.71
CA ALA A 187 -33.18 -7.53 -6.73
C ALA A 187 -32.89 -8.73 -7.63
N THR A 188 -32.42 -8.46 -8.85
CA THR A 188 -32.13 -9.47 -9.86
C THR A 188 -30.62 -9.53 -10.14
N ILE A 189 -30.06 -10.73 -10.22
CA ILE A 189 -28.67 -10.92 -10.63
C ILE A 189 -28.58 -10.74 -12.14
N ILE A 190 -27.77 -9.78 -12.62
CA ILE A 190 -27.65 -9.49 -14.05
C ILE A 190 -26.30 -9.85 -14.65
N GLY A 191 -25.30 -10.16 -13.81
CA GLY A 191 -23.99 -10.58 -14.30
C GLY A 191 -23.03 -11.08 -13.22
N VAL A 192 -21.92 -11.66 -13.68
CA VAL A 192 -20.81 -12.15 -12.86
C VAL A 192 -19.49 -11.61 -13.40
N MET A 193 -18.70 -10.95 -12.55
CA MET A 193 -17.38 -10.42 -12.91
C MET A 193 -16.34 -11.54 -13.06
N PRO A 194 -15.25 -11.31 -13.81
CA PRO A 194 -14.15 -12.26 -13.92
C PRO A 194 -13.48 -12.57 -12.57
N PRO A 195 -12.76 -13.72 -12.47
CA PRO A 195 -12.00 -14.07 -11.27
C PRO A 195 -11.07 -12.94 -10.82
N ASN A 196 -10.92 -12.79 -9.49
CA ASN A 196 -10.06 -11.79 -8.84
C ASN A 196 -10.41 -10.31 -9.07
N PHE A 197 -11.46 -9.97 -9.81
CA PHE A 197 -11.89 -8.58 -9.93
C PHE A 197 -12.58 -8.15 -8.62
N LYS A 198 -12.02 -7.14 -7.94
CA LYS A 198 -12.54 -6.61 -6.67
C LYS A 198 -12.41 -5.08 -6.56
N PHE A 199 -12.47 -4.38 -7.69
CA PHE A 199 -12.27 -2.92 -7.77
C PHE A 199 -13.48 -2.15 -7.19
N PRO A 200 -13.31 -0.98 -6.51
CA PRO A 200 -12.09 -0.17 -6.31
C PRO A 200 -11.11 -0.61 -5.22
N GLY A 201 -11.34 -1.68 -4.46
CA GLY A 201 -10.40 -2.13 -3.44
C GLY A 201 -10.52 -3.62 -3.15
N PHE A 202 -11.64 -4.03 -2.57
CA PHE A 202 -11.92 -5.41 -2.14
C PHE A 202 -13.43 -5.72 -2.19
N GLU A 203 -14.12 -5.15 -3.17
CA GLU A 203 -15.55 -5.36 -3.42
C GLU A 203 -15.80 -6.78 -3.91
N GLU A 204 -16.84 -7.41 -3.36
CA GLU A 204 -17.24 -8.77 -3.72
C GLU A 204 -18.50 -8.76 -4.60
N LEU A 205 -19.25 -7.65 -4.63
CA LEU A 205 -20.40 -7.43 -5.51
C LEU A 205 -20.62 -5.93 -5.75
N TRP A 206 -21.42 -5.62 -6.77
CA TRP A 206 -21.76 -4.24 -7.14
C TRP A 206 -23.25 -4.08 -7.38
N THR A 207 -23.75 -2.87 -7.12
CA THR A 207 -25.15 -2.46 -7.35
C THR A 207 -25.20 -1.00 -7.80
N PRO A 208 -26.21 -0.57 -8.60
CA PRO A 208 -26.33 0.81 -9.04
C PRO A 208 -26.45 1.80 -7.88
N LEU A 209 -25.70 2.90 -7.95
CA LEU A 209 -25.62 3.91 -6.90
C LEU A 209 -26.97 4.54 -6.59
N TYR A 210 -27.71 4.97 -7.61
CA TYR A 210 -28.94 5.75 -7.44
C TYR A 210 -30.18 4.93 -7.09
N ASN A 211 -30.08 3.60 -7.15
CA ASN A 211 -31.09 2.73 -6.57
C ASN A 211 -31.11 2.81 -5.04
N GLN A 212 -29.96 3.09 -4.43
CA GLN A 212 -29.84 3.19 -2.98
C GLN A 212 -29.75 4.64 -2.51
N PHE A 213 -29.00 5.46 -3.23
CA PHE A 213 -28.70 6.83 -2.85
C PHE A 213 -29.04 7.77 -4.01
N PRO A 214 -30.34 8.01 -4.29
CA PRO A 214 -30.74 8.88 -5.38
C PRO A 214 -30.20 10.31 -5.15
N PRO A 215 -29.82 11.04 -6.22
CA PRO A 215 -29.40 12.42 -6.09
C PRO A 215 -30.56 13.28 -5.58
N ILE A 216 -30.27 14.12 -4.58
CA ILE A 216 -31.25 15.05 -4.01
C ILE A 216 -31.20 16.35 -4.82
N PRO A 217 -32.35 16.90 -5.25
CA PRO A 217 -32.38 18.15 -6.00
C PRO A 217 -31.74 19.32 -5.24
N ARG A 218 -31.04 20.20 -5.97
CA ARG A 218 -30.25 21.34 -5.42
C ARG A 218 -30.98 22.14 -4.32
N GLY A 219 -32.26 22.44 -4.52
CA GLY A 219 -33.06 23.24 -3.58
C GLY A 219 -33.31 22.60 -2.21
N GLN A 220 -33.11 21.28 -2.09
CA GLN A 220 -33.34 20.48 -0.88
C GLN A 220 -32.05 19.92 -0.28
N LEU A 221 -30.89 20.24 -0.86
CA LEU A 221 -29.61 19.73 -0.39
C LEU A 221 -29.22 20.32 0.96
N VAL A 222 -28.87 19.44 1.88
CA VAL A 222 -28.22 19.78 3.15
C VAL A 222 -26.95 18.96 3.25
N ILE A 223 -25.81 19.63 3.47
CA ILE A 223 -24.55 18.94 3.73
C ILE A 223 -24.64 18.31 5.12
N GLY A 224 -24.48 17.00 5.19
CA GLY A 224 -24.57 16.27 6.45
C GLY A 224 -24.41 14.76 6.29
N PRO A 225 -24.57 14.01 7.38
CA PRO A 225 -24.30 12.56 7.44
C PRO A 225 -25.12 11.72 6.46
N ASN A 226 -26.29 12.22 6.04
CA ASN A 226 -27.22 11.52 5.16
C ASN A 226 -26.95 11.77 3.66
N ASN A 227 -25.91 12.54 3.32
CA ASN A 227 -25.57 12.83 1.94
C ASN A 227 -24.54 11.80 1.43
N ALA A 228 -24.96 10.91 0.54
CA ALA A 228 -24.08 9.90 -0.04
C ALA A 228 -23.21 10.52 -1.15
N ALA A 229 -22.15 11.20 -0.74
CA ALA A 229 -21.12 11.77 -1.59
C ALA A 229 -20.30 10.68 -2.29
N PRO A 230 -20.40 10.49 -3.62
CA PRO A 230 -19.59 9.50 -4.30
C PRO A 230 -18.15 9.98 -4.48
N ALA A 231 -17.19 9.06 -4.36
CA ALA A 231 -15.89 9.26 -4.98
C ALA A 231 -16.06 9.26 -6.50
N VAL A 232 -15.24 10.02 -7.21
CA VAL A 232 -15.38 10.17 -8.67
C VAL A 232 -14.10 9.77 -9.37
N MET A 233 -14.24 8.89 -10.35
CA MET A 233 -13.18 8.57 -11.29
C MET A 233 -13.58 8.93 -12.72
N GLY A 234 -12.58 9.27 -13.52
CA GLY A 234 -12.74 9.58 -14.93
C GLY A 234 -11.68 8.89 -15.77
N ARG A 235 -11.97 8.75 -17.07
CA ARG A 235 -11.00 8.39 -18.09
C ARG A 235 -10.77 9.58 -19.01
N LEU A 236 -9.58 10.18 -18.95
CA LEU A 236 -9.22 11.30 -19.82
C LEU A 236 -9.29 10.91 -21.30
N LYS A 237 -9.68 11.85 -22.15
CA LYS A 237 -9.62 11.67 -23.60
C LYS A 237 -8.15 11.56 -24.05
N PRO A 238 -7.86 10.83 -25.14
CA PRO A 238 -6.52 10.78 -25.70
C PRO A 238 -5.98 12.20 -25.98
N GLY A 239 -4.76 12.48 -25.52
CA GLY A 239 -4.08 13.77 -25.71
C GLY A 239 -4.41 14.87 -24.71
N VAL A 240 -5.39 14.68 -23.81
CA VAL A 240 -5.67 15.65 -22.74
C VAL A 240 -4.66 15.48 -21.60
N THR A 241 -3.99 16.57 -21.21
CA THR A 241 -3.03 16.54 -20.10
C THR A 241 -3.72 16.71 -18.75
N LEU A 242 -3.06 16.27 -17.67
CA LEU A 242 -3.56 16.48 -16.30
C LEU A 242 -3.73 17.97 -15.99
N ASP A 243 -2.86 18.84 -16.48
CA ASP A 243 -2.94 20.29 -16.24
C ASP A 243 -4.16 20.91 -16.94
N GLN A 244 -4.45 20.46 -18.17
CA GLN A 244 -5.65 20.90 -18.90
C GLN A 244 -6.93 20.47 -18.16
N ALA A 245 -6.98 19.21 -17.70
CA ALA A 245 -8.10 18.72 -16.92
C ALA A 245 -8.24 19.49 -15.59
N ASN A 246 -7.15 19.71 -14.86
CA ASN A 246 -7.17 20.52 -13.63
C ASN A 246 -7.70 21.92 -13.88
N ALA A 247 -7.22 22.61 -14.92
CA ALA A 247 -7.69 23.95 -15.26
C ALA A 247 -9.20 23.99 -15.56
N GLU A 248 -9.71 23.00 -16.30
CA GLU A 248 -11.15 22.86 -16.56
C GLU A 248 -11.94 22.66 -15.27
N PHE A 249 -11.56 21.66 -14.45
CA PHE A 249 -12.28 21.34 -13.22
C PHE A 249 -12.21 22.46 -12.18
N ILE A 250 -11.12 23.23 -12.12
CA ILE A 250 -11.03 24.45 -11.28
C ILE A 250 -12.06 25.49 -11.76
N GLY A 251 -12.21 25.67 -13.08
CA GLY A 251 -13.24 26.54 -13.65
C GLY A 251 -14.65 26.08 -13.30
N LEU A 252 -14.91 24.78 -13.38
CA LEU A 252 -16.19 24.18 -13.00
C LEU A 252 -16.47 24.31 -11.49
N ALA A 253 -15.46 24.13 -10.64
CA ALA A 253 -15.58 24.31 -9.19
C ALA A 253 -15.99 25.74 -8.83
N ARG A 254 -15.33 26.75 -9.41
CA ARG A 254 -15.70 28.16 -9.21
C ARG A 254 -17.12 28.47 -9.67
N ARG A 255 -17.54 27.88 -10.79
CA ARG A 255 -18.92 28.01 -11.28
C ARG A 255 -19.90 27.37 -10.30
N LEU A 256 -19.65 26.15 -9.86
CA LEU A 256 -20.50 25.46 -8.87
C LEU A 256 -20.58 26.23 -7.55
N ALA A 257 -19.47 26.78 -7.07
CA ALA A 257 -19.44 27.60 -5.85
C ALA A 257 -20.30 28.86 -5.98
N ARG A 258 -20.30 29.52 -7.14
CA ARG A 258 -21.12 30.70 -7.41
C ARG A 258 -22.60 30.36 -7.62
N ASP A 259 -22.88 29.30 -8.37
CA ASP A 259 -24.24 28.92 -8.74
C ASP A 259 -24.96 28.25 -7.56
N ASN A 260 -24.22 27.62 -6.64
CA ASN A 260 -24.73 26.89 -5.47
C ASN A 260 -23.99 27.25 -4.16
N PRO A 261 -24.09 28.51 -3.67
CA PRO A 261 -23.30 28.95 -2.52
C PRO A 261 -23.64 28.18 -1.23
N LYS A 262 -24.89 27.73 -1.04
CA LYS A 262 -25.32 26.99 0.15
C LYS A 262 -24.51 25.70 0.39
N THR A 263 -24.13 25.01 -0.69
CA THR A 263 -23.42 23.72 -0.61
C THR A 263 -21.96 23.84 -1.04
N ASN A 264 -21.62 24.76 -1.93
CA ASN A 264 -20.33 24.75 -2.62
C ASN A 264 -19.46 26.00 -2.36
N GLN A 265 -19.89 26.97 -1.55
CA GLN A 265 -19.16 28.26 -1.37
C GLN A 265 -17.67 28.11 -1.04
N ASN A 266 -17.28 27.07 -0.29
CA ASN A 266 -15.91 26.83 0.11
C ASN A 266 -15.09 26.12 -0.98
N PHE A 267 -15.75 25.37 -1.86
CA PHE A 267 -15.15 24.50 -2.86
C PHE A 267 -14.86 25.27 -4.17
N THR A 268 -13.90 26.21 -4.10
CA THR A 268 -13.56 27.12 -5.21
C THR A 268 -12.39 26.67 -6.06
N SER A 269 -11.86 25.48 -5.79
CA SER A 269 -10.81 24.82 -6.56
C SER A 269 -11.16 23.35 -6.78
N ALA A 270 -10.37 22.67 -7.60
CA ALA A 270 -10.50 21.24 -7.88
C ALA A 270 -9.12 20.61 -8.06
N THR A 271 -9.10 19.29 -7.99
CA THR A 271 -7.92 18.47 -8.24
C THR A 271 -8.29 17.30 -9.14
N VAL A 272 -7.42 17.07 -10.13
CA VAL A 272 -7.44 15.92 -11.03
C VAL A 272 -6.07 15.28 -10.96
N GLN A 273 -6.02 14.03 -10.52
CA GLN A 273 -4.76 13.32 -10.34
C GLN A 273 -4.89 11.85 -10.74
N PRO A 274 -3.76 11.17 -11.07
CA PRO A 274 -3.78 9.76 -11.40
C PRO A 274 -4.47 8.92 -10.32
N LEU A 275 -5.38 8.04 -10.73
CA LEU A 275 -6.21 7.24 -9.83
C LEU A 275 -5.36 6.38 -8.87
N ALA A 276 -4.24 5.83 -9.37
CA ALA A 276 -3.33 5.00 -8.56
C ALA A 276 -2.72 5.80 -7.40
N LYS A 277 -2.35 7.06 -7.64
CA LYS A 277 -1.78 7.94 -6.63
C LYS A 277 -2.81 8.28 -5.55
N SER A 278 -4.07 8.49 -5.95
CA SER A 278 -5.17 8.79 -5.04
C SER A 278 -5.46 7.65 -4.05
N ILE A 279 -5.57 6.43 -4.56
CA ILE A 279 -5.99 5.27 -3.75
C ILE A 279 -4.89 4.83 -2.80
N ILE A 280 -3.63 4.89 -3.21
CA ILE A 280 -2.50 4.48 -2.37
C ILE A 280 -2.11 5.58 -1.35
N GLY A 281 -2.28 6.84 -1.73
CA GLY A 281 -1.87 7.99 -0.90
C GLY A 281 -0.39 8.32 -1.05
N VAL A 282 -0.07 9.61 -1.13
CA VAL A 282 1.30 10.11 -1.36
C VAL A 282 2.21 9.76 -0.19
N GLN A 283 1.71 9.87 1.04
CA GLN A 283 2.46 9.59 2.26
C GLN A 283 2.90 8.13 2.29
N PHE A 284 2.01 7.19 1.95
CA PHE A 284 2.37 5.77 1.94
C PHE A 284 3.43 5.46 0.87
N GLN A 285 3.32 6.05 -0.33
CA GLN A 285 4.36 5.91 -1.36
C GLN A 285 5.72 6.45 -0.87
N GLN A 286 5.74 7.61 -0.21
CA GLN A 286 6.95 8.19 0.36
C GLN A 286 7.55 7.29 1.45
N THR A 287 6.73 6.72 2.33
CA THR A 287 7.17 5.77 3.35
C THR A 287 7.83 4.55 2.73
N VAL A 288 7.21 3.94 1.71
CA VAL A 288 7.75 2.76 1.02
C VAL A 288 9.09 3.06 0.32
N TRP A 289 9.24 4.25 -0.27
CA TRP A 289 10.52 4.73 -0.82
C TRP A 289 11.60 4.97 0.25
N ALA A 290 11.23 5.59 1.37
CA ALA A 290 12.15 5.81 2.48
C ALA A 290 12.64 4.49 3.07
N MET A 291 11.76 3.50 3.20
CA MET A 291 12.12 2.14 3.61
C MET A 291 13.10 1.49 2.62
N LEU A 292 12.90 1.67 1.30
CA LEU A 292 13.88 1.20 0.30
C LEU A 292 15.24 1.87 0.49
N ALA A 293 15.27 3.18 0.67
CA ALA A 293 16.51 3.92 0.90
C ALA A 293 17.25 3.41 2.16
N ALA A 294 16.52 3.16 3.25
CA ALA A 294 17.07 2.59 4.47
C ALA A 294 17.69 1.21 4.23
N VAL A 295 17.00 0.32 3.52
CA VAL A 295 17.51 -1.02 3.20
C VAL A 295 18.72 -0.97 2.25
N ILE A 296 18.77 -0.01 1.33
CA ILE A 296 19.96 0.22 0.49
C ILE A 296 21.16 0.64 1.35
N LEU A 297 20.97 1.48 2.37
CA LEU A 297 22.05 1.82 3.32
C LEU A 297 22.56 0.57 4.07
N VAL A 298 21.65 -0.32 4.48
CA VAL A 298 22.03 -1.61 5.09
C VAL A 298 22.83 -2.48 4.13
N LEU A 299 22.46 -2.52 2.85
CA LEU A 299 23.26 -3.22 1.83
C LEU A 299 24.63 -2.57 1.65
N LEU A 300 24.75 -1.24 1.69
CA LEU A 300 26.06 -0.57 1.62
C LEU A 300 26.94 -0.95 2.81
N ILE A 301 26.38 -1.08 4.01
CA ILE A 301 27.10 -1.61 5.18
C ILE A 301 27.58 -3.04 4.92
N ALA A 302 26.72 -3.90 4.35
CA ALA A 302 27.09 -5.26 3.95
C ALA A 302 28.25 -5.26 2.92
N CYS A 303 28.23 -4.37 1.94
CA CYS A 303 29.33 -4.19 0.98
C CYS A 303 30.62 -3.75 1.65
N VAL A 304 30.55 -2.81 2.61
CA VAL A 304 31.71 -2.35 3.40
C VAL A 304 32.28 -3.47 4.26
N ASN A 305 31.44 -4.32 4.84
CA ASN A 305 31.88 -5.53 5.56
C ASN A 305 32.71 -6.45 4.67
N VAL A 306 32.19 -6.77 3.48
CA VAL A 306 32.92 -7.61 2.54
C VAL A 306 34.19 -6.93 2.06
N MET A 307 34.16 -5.62 1.84
CA MET A 307 35.34 -4.81 1.50
C MET A 307 36.44 -4.93 2.56
N ASN A 308 36.09 -4.77 3.84
CA ASN A 308 37.02 -4.91 4.96
C ASN A 308 37.61 -6.32 5.06
N MET A 309 36.78 -7.35 4.86
CA MET A 309 37.24 -8.73 4.78
C MET A 309 38.21 -8.97 3.62
N GLN A 310 37.96 -8.35 2.46
CA GLN A 310 38.86 -8.42 1.31
C GLN A 310 40.18 -7.69 1.56
N PHE A 311 40.18 -6.53 2.19
CA PHE A 311 41.41 -5.85 2.61
C PHE A 311 42.25 -6.73 3.55
N GLY A 312 41.60 -7.38 4.53
CA GLY A 312 42.28 -8.33 5.43
C GLY A 312 42.92 -9.50 4.67
N ARG A 313 42.23 -10.08 3.70
CA ARG A 313 42.76 -11.15 2.84
C ARG A 313 43.90 -10.66 1.92
N ALA A 314 43.79 -9.46 1.37
CA ALA A 314 44.82 -8.85 0.54
C ALA A 314 46.12 -8.65 1.34
N ALA A 315 46.02 -8.23 2.61
CA ALA A 315 47.16 -8.11 3.51
C ALA A 315 47.85 -9.47 3.78
N LEU A 316 47.07 -10.54 3.99
CA LEU A 316 47.62 -11.90 4.17
C LEU A 316 48.28 -12.44 2.89
N ARG A 317 47.81 -12.01 1.71
CA ARG A 317 48.32 -12.41 0.39
C ARG A 317 49.32 -11.43 -0.20
N ALA A 318 49.73 -10.41 0.55
CA ALA A 318 50.66 -9.37 0.13
C ALA A 318 51.95 -9.93 -0.49
N LYS A 319 52.57 -10.93 0.17
CA LYS A 319 53.79 -11.59 -0.33
C LYS A 319 53.56 -12.32 -1.66
N GLU A 320 52.44 -13.04 -1.79
CA GLU A 320 52.11 -13.75 -3.04
C GLU A 320 51.88 -12.77 -4.20
N LEU A 321 51.15 -11.68 -3.95
CA LEU A 321 50.87 -10.64 -4.93
C LEU A 321 52.15 -9.91 -5.36
N ALA A 322 53.07 -9.64 -4.43
CA ALA A 322 54.37 -9.06 -4.72
C ALA A 322 55.25 -9.98 -5.58
N ILE A 323 55.29 -11.28 -5.28
CA ILE A 323 56.03 -12.28 -6.08
C ILE A 323 55.46 -12.36 -7.50
N ARG A 324 54.13 -12.39 -7.66
CA ARG A 324 53.50 -12.39 -9.00
C ARG A 324 53.77 -11.11 -9.78
N GLY A 325 53.80 -9.96 -9.10
CA GLY A 325 54.20 -8.70 -9.70
C GLY A 325 55.66 -8.72 -10.18
N ALA A 326 56.57 -9.28 -9.38
CA ALA A 326 57.98 -9.45 -9.75
C ALA A 326 58.18 -10.43 -10.92
N LEU A 327 57.29 -11.42 -11.07
CA LEU A 327 57.24 -12.35 -12.21
C LEU A 327 56.57 -11.75 -13.47
N GLY A 328 56.24 -10.46 -13.47
CA GLY A 328 55.74 -9.74 -14.66
C GLY A 328 54.22 -9.71 -14.82
N ALA A 329 53.44 -10.07 -13.80
CA ALA A 329 51.99 -9.91 -13.87
C ALA A 329 51.60 -8.43 -13.92
N THR A 330 50.81 -8.03 -14.92
CA THR A 330 50.33 -6.65 -15.03
C THR A 330 49.37 -6.30 -13.88
N ARG A 331 49.42 -5.05 -13.41
CA ARG A 331 48.52 -4.49 -12.39
C ARG A 331 47.05 -4.77 -12.69
N TRP A 332 46.67 -4.67 -13.97
CA TRP A 332 45.31 -4.96 -14.43
C TRP A 332 44.91 -6.42 -14.25
N ARG A 333 45.84 -7.38 -14.42
CA ARG A 333 45.55 -8.80 -14.22
C ARG A 333 45.25 -9.14 -12.76
N LEU A 334 45.94 -8.47 -11.82
CA LEU A 334 45.67 -8.60 -10.38
C LEU A 334 44.32 -7.98 -10.00
N VAL A 335 44.01 -6.78 -10.51
CA VAL A 335 42.69 -6.14 -10.28
C VAL A 335 41.55 -6.99 -10.83
N ARG A 336 41.69 -7.50 -12.06
CA ARG A 336 40.68 -8.35 -12.70
C ARG A 336 40.44 -9.64 -11.91
N GLN A 337 41.49 -10.27 -11.38
CA GLN A 337 41.34 -11.46 -10.55
C GLN A 337 40.54 -11.16 -9.27
N MET A 338 40.88 -10.09 -8.54
CA MET A 338 40.18 -9.70 -7.31
C MET A 338 38.72 -9.30 -7.56
N LEU A 339 38.46 -8.59 -8.67
CA LEU A 339 37.11 -8.31 -9.15
C LEU A 339 36.31 -9.57 -9.45
N THR A 340 36.93 -10.55 -10.10
CA THR A 340 36.26 -11.81 -10.45
C THR A 340 35.94 -12.63 -9.20
N GLU A 341 36.85 -12.68 -8.21
CA GLU A 341 36.58 -13.28 -6.90
C GLU A 341 35.39 -12.59 -6.21
N SER A 342 35.35 -11.24 -6.24
CA SER A 342 34.27 -10.45 -5.64
C SER A 342 32.94 -10.68 -6.34
N LEU A 343 32.95 -10.74 -7.68
CA LEU A 343 31.78 -10.98 -8.50
C LEU A 343 31.18 -12.35 -8.21
N VAL A 344 32.01 -13.39 -8.11
CA VAL A 344 31.53 -14.74 -7.77
C VAL A 344 30.85 -14.76 -6.41
N VAL A 345 31.44 -14.11 -5.39
CA VAL A 345 30.83 -14.01 -4.05
C VAL A 345 29.52 -13.23 -4.10
N ALA A 346 29.47 -12.11 -4.80
CA ALA A 346 28.28 -11.29 -4.94
C ALA A 346 27.16 -12.02 -5.70
N VAL A 347 27.49 -12.79 -6.74
CA VAL A 347 26.53 -13.62 -7.47
C VAL A 347 25.97 -14.73 -6.59
N LEU A 348 26.82 -15.44 -5.83
CA LEU A 348 26.36 -16.45 -4.87
C LEU A 348 25.47 -15.81 -3.79
N GLY A 349 25.88 -14.65 -3.26
CA GLY A 349 25.07 -13.85 -2.34
C GLY A 349 23.73 -13.45 -2.96
N ALA A 350 23.71 -13.01 -4.20
CA ALA A 350 22.48 -12.63 -4.91
C ALA A 350 21.54 -13.83 -5.13
N VAL A 351 22.07 -15.00 -5.51
CA VAL A 351 21.26 -16.22 -5.67
C VAL A 351 20.57 -16.58 -4.35
N VAL A 352 21.33 -16.65 -3.25
CA VAL A 352 20.77 -16.93 -1.92
C VAL A 352 19.82 -15.81 -1.47
N GLY A 353 20.18 -14.55 -1.72
CA GLY A 353 19.38 -13.38 -1.40
C GLY A 353 18.04 -13.36 -2.13
N VAL A 354 18.00 -13.76 -3.40
CA VAL A 354 16.74 -13.90 -4.17
C VAL A 354 15.87 -15.00 -3.58
N LEU A 355 16.44 -16.14 -3.17
CA LEU A 355 15.69 -17.20 -2.48
C LEU A 355 15.10 -16.70 -1.15
N LEU A 356 15.90 -15.95 -0.37
CA LEU A 356 15.42 -15.30 0.85
C LEU A 356 14.33 -14.27 0.56
N ALA A 357 14.42 -13.55 -0.56
CA ALA A 357 13.40 -12.59 -0.97
C ALA A 357 12.09 -13.29 -1.37
N TYR A 358 12.14 -14.42 -2.08
CA TYR A 358 10.95 -15.23 -2.35
C TYR A 358 10.27 -15.67 -1.05
N TRP A 359 11.05 -16.18 -0.10
CA TRP A 359 10.53 -16.58 1.21
C TRP A 359 9.94 -15.40 1.99
N SER A 360 10.61 -14.24 1.99
CA SER A 360 10.17 -13.03 2.68
C SER A 360 8.90 -12.44 2.06
N VAL A 361 8.79 -12.45 0.74
CA VAL A 361 7.60 -12.00 -0.01
C VAL A 361 6.41 -12.92 0.24
N ASP A 362 6.61 -14.24 0.28
CA ASP A 362 5.57 -15.21 0.63
C ASP A 362 5.10 -15.00 2.07
N LEU A 363 6.02 -14.85 3.03
CA LEU A 363 5.69 -14.55 4.42
C LEU A 363 4.90 -13.24 4.55
N LEU A 364 5.32 -12.18 3.85
CA LEU A 364 4.62 -10.90 3.82
C LEU A 364 3.20 -11.06 3.26
N THR A 365 3.05 -11.79 2.15
CA THR A 365 1.75 -12.02 1.51
C THR A 365 0.80 -12.75 2.46
N ARG A 366 1.26 -13.83 3.10
CA ARG A 366 0.46 -14.57 4.09
C ARG A 366 0.12 -13.74 5.31
N ALA A 367 1.04 -12.90 5.79
CA ALA A 367 0.79 -12.01 6.92
C ALA A 367 -0.28 -10.97 6.57
N MET A 368 -0.28 -10.45 5.33
CA MET A 368 -1.31 -9.53 4.84
C MET A 368 -2.66 -10.22 4.67
N ASP A 369 -2.68 -11.45 4.14
CA ASP A 369 -3.91 -12.23 3.97
C ASP A 369 -4.54 -12.67 5.31
N ALA A 370 -3.72 -12.77 6.36
CA ALA A 370 -4.17 -13.10 7.72
C ALA A 370 -4.76 -11.90 8.48
N LEU A 371 -4.66 -10.68 7.96
CA LEU A 371 -5.24 -9.51 8.60
C LEU A 371 -6.78 -9.60 8.59
N PRO A 372 -7.47 -9.08 9.61
CA PRO A 372 -8.93 -9.06 9.66
C PRO A 372 -9.55 -8.37 8.43
N SER A 373 -10.72 -8.85 8.01
CA SER A 373 -11.50 -8.30 6.90
C SER A 373 -11.74 -6.80 7.11
N GLY A 374 -11.09 -5.97 6.27
CA GLY A 374 -11.13 -4.51 6.35
C GLY A 374 -9.76 -3.83 6.23
N PHE A 375 -8.66 -4.57 6.45
CA PHE A 375 -7.27 -4.10 6.27
C PHE A 375 -6.56 -4.74 5.08
N ASN A 376 -7.33 -5.36 4.17
CA ASN A 376 -6.78 -6.04 3.01
C ASN A 376 -6.14 -5.04 2.05
N LEU A 377 -4.98 -5.41 1.48
CA LEU A 377 -4.40 -4.67 0.38
C LEU A 377 -5.36 -4.65 -0.82
N PRO A 378 -5.44 -3.54 -1.57
CA PRO A 378 -6.18 -3.51 -2.82
C PRO A 378 -5.77 -4.67 -3.74
N TYR A 379 -6.75 -5.31 -4.40
CA TYR A 379 -6.54 -6.61 -5.07
C TYR A 379 -5.48 -6.62 -6.19
N TRP A 380 -5.14 -5.45 -6.76
CA TRP A 380 -4.11 -5.30 -7.80
C TRP A 380 -2.69 -5.24 -7.23
N ILE A 381 -2.54 -4.96 -5.93
CA ILE A 381 -1.23 -4.96 -5.26
C ILE A 381 -0.85 -6.42 -5.00
N ARG A 382 0.04 -6.93 -5.84
CA ARG A 382 0.59 -8.28 -5.72
C ARG A 382 2.10 -8.21 -5.63
N PHE A 383 2.64 -8.70 -4.52
CA PHE A 383 4.07 -8.82 -4.32
C PHE A 383 4.60 -10.01 -5.12
N THR A 384 5.17 -9.72 -6.29
CA THR A 384 5.77 -10.75 -7.15
C THR A 384 7.15 -10.31 -7.62
N ILE A 385 8.11 -11.21 -7.55
CA ILE A 385 9.45 -11.00 -8.10
C ILE A 385 9.36 -11.19 -9.61
N ASP A 386 9.17 -10.08 -10.33
CA ASP A 386 9.08 -10.05 -11.79
C ASP A 386 10.43 -9.67 -12.44
N ALA A 387 10.44 -9.54 -13.78
CA ALA A 387 11.64 -9.17 -14.52
C ALA A 387 12.23 -7.81 -14.10
N ARG A 388 11.41 -6.85 -13.65
CA ARG A 388 11.89 -5.54 -13.18
C ARG A 388 12.64 -5.69 -11.86
N VAL A 389 12.09 -6.49 -10.94
CA VAL A 389 12.74 -6.80 -9.65
C VAL A 389 14.05 -7.57 -9.86
N LEU A 390 14.07 -8.53 -10.79
CA LEU A 390 15.30 -9.26 -11.13
C LEU A 390 16.34 -8.35 -11.78
N ALA A 391 15.94 -7.46 -12.70
CA ALA A 391 16.84 -6.47 -13.31
C ALA A 391 17.43 -5.52 -12.27
N PHE A 392 16.62 -5.04 -11.32
CA PHE A 392 17.08 -4.26 -10.18
C PHE A 392 18.09 -5.06 -9.33
N THR A 393 17.81 -6.33 -9.05
CA THR A 393 18.68 -7.20 -8.27
C THR A 393 20.04 -7.42 -8.96
N VAL A 394 20.04 -7.62 -10.27
CA VAL A 394 21.29 -7.68 -11.06
C VAL A 394 22.05 -6.36 -10.95
N GLY A 395 21.37 -5.23 -11.15
CA GLY A 395 21.98 -3.90 -11.03
C GLY A 395 22.62 -3.66 -9.66
N ILE A 396 21.91 -3.97 -8.58
CA ILE A 396 22.42 -3.76 -7.22
C ILE A 396 23.54 -4.74 -6.85
N THR A 397 23.53 -5.94 -7.42
CA THR A 397 24.62 -6.93 -7.27
C THR A 397 25.90 -6.45 -7.95
N LEU A 398 25.79 -5.83 -9.13
CA LEU A 398 26.94 -5.23 -9.82
C LEU A 398 27.51 -4.05 -9.02
N VAL A 399 26.65 -3.17 -8.49
CA VAL A 399 27.07 -2.09 -7.60
C VAL A 399 27.77 -2.65 -6.35
N ALA A 400 27.20 -3.67 -5.72
CA ALA A 400 27.79 -4.34 -4.57
C ALA A 400 29.18 -4.95 -4.88
N THR A 401 29.33 -5.55 -6.07
CA THR A 401 30.60 -6.08 -6.57
C THR A 401 31.64 -4.98 -6.75
N ILE A 402 31.26 -3.84 -7.35
CA ILE A 402 32.15 -2.70 -7.56
C ILE A 402 32.59 -2.13 -6.20
N VAL A 403 31.66 -1.88 -5.29
CA VAL A 403 31.97 -1.28 -3.98
C VAL A 403 32.86 -2.22 -3.16
N SER A 404 32.51 -3.50 -3.06
CA SER A 404 33.25 -4.46 -2.22
C SER A 404 34.55 -4.99 -2.85
N GLY A 405 34.67 -4.98 -4.18
CA GLY A 405 35.78 -5.62 -4.90
C GLY A 405 36.72 -4.67 -5.64
N LEU A 406 36.18 -3.64 -6.31
CA LEU A 406 37.01 -2.72 -7.12
C LEU A 406 37.82 -1.78 -6.23
N VAL A 407 37.19 -1.24 -5.19
CA VAL A 407 37.84 -0.30 -4.27
C VAL A 407 39.07 -0.95 -3.61
N PRO A 408 38.99 -2.16 -3.02
CA PRO A 408 40.18 -2.84 -2.49
C PRO A 408 41.21 -3.18 -3.54
N ALA A 409 40.79 -3.60 -4.73
CA ALA A 409 41.70 -4.00 -5.80
C ALA A 409 42.57 -2.82 -6.27
N ILE A 410 41.98 -1.65 -6.50
CA ILE A 410 42.72 -0.45 -6.92
C ILE A 410 43.66 0.03 -5.81
N VAL A 411 43.17 0.10 -4.57
CA VAL A 411 43.94 0.60 -3.43
C VAL A 411 45.12 -0.31 -3.09
N SER A 412 44.95 -1.63 -3.19
CA SER A 412 46.01 -2.62 -2.88
C SER A 412 47.14 -2.62 -3.91
N VAL A 413 46.84 -2.30 -5.17
CA VAL A 413 47.81 -2.33 -6.28
C VAL A 413 48.69 -1.07 -6.33
N HIS A 414 48.25 0.04 -5.75
CA HIS A 414 49.05 1.26 -5.61
C HIS A 414 49.99 1.26 -4.40
N GLY A 415 49.94 0.23 -3.53
CA GLY A 415 50.93 0.02 -2.49
C GLY A 415 52.30 -0.30 -3.11
N ASN A 416 53.34 0.42 -2.72
CA ASN A 416 54.65 0.35 -3.35
C ASN A 416 55.30 -1.02 -3.10
N ALA A 417 55.35 -1.88 -4.11
CA ALA A 417 55.92 -3.24 -4.00
C ALA A 417 57.39 -3.24 -3.55
N ALA A 418 58.12 -2.15 -3.83
CA ALA A 418 59.51 -1.96 -3.43
C ALA A 418 59.68 -1.66 -1.92
N GLU A 419 58.71 -1.03 -1.25
CA GLU A 419 58.72 -0.87 0.21
C GLU A 419 58.37 -2.18 0.91
N MET A 420 57.43 -2.95 0.35
CA MET A 420 56.96 -4.22 0.92
C MET A 420 58.01 -5.34 0.93
N MET A 421 59.03 -5.25 0.07
CA MET A 421 60.15 -6.21 0.02
C MET A 421 61.34 -5.81 0.90
N LYS A 422 61.42 -4.54 1.35
CA LYS A 422 62.54 -4.04 2.16
C LYS A 422 62.40 -4.37 3.66
N GLU A 423 61.18 -4.64 4.15
CA GLU A 423 60.93 -4.80 5.59
C GLU A 423 60.30 -6.15 5.91
N GLY A 424 61.16 -7.10 6.27
CA GLY A 424 60.75 -8.31 6.96
C GLY A 424 60.26 -7.99 8.37
N GLY A 425 58.95 -7.77 8.54
CA GLY A 425 58.31 -7.85 9.86
C GLY A 425 57.39 -6.69 10.22
N ARG A 426 56.09 -6.99 10.22
CA ARG A 426 55.01 -6.27 10.95
C ARG A 426 54.71 -4.83 10.49
N GLY A 427 53.69 -4.72 9.64
CA GLY A 427 52.52 -3.93 10.06
C GLY A 427 52.22 -2.59 9.41
N ASN A 428 52.69 -2.26 8.20
CA ASN A 428 52.27 -1.01 7.55
C ASN A 428 51.67 -1.25 6.15
N SER A 429 50.42 -1.71 6.11
CA SER A 429 49.49 -1.34 5.05
C SER A 429 49.54 0.19 4.87
N SER A 430 49.55 0.69 3.64
CA SER A 430 49.79 2.12 3.37
C SER A 430 48.95 3.03 4.30
N ARG A 431 49.53 4.12 4.80
CA ARG A 431 48.89 5.05 5.75
C ARG A 431 47.47 5.44 5.31
N LEU A 432 47.27 5.57 4.00
CA LEU A 432 45.96 5.83 3.37
C LEU A 432 44.96 4.67 3.58
N VAL A 433 45.36 3.42 3.36
CA VAL A 433 44.50 2.23 3.58
C VAL A 433 44.08 2.14 5.05
N ASN A 434 45.01 2.37 5.98
CA ASN A 434 44.72 2.34 7.42
C ASN A 434 43.76 3.47 7.84
N ILE A 435 43.87 4.67 7.27
CA ILE A 435 42.92 5.77 7.54
C ILE A 435 41.53 5.44 6.97
N ILE A 436 41.44 4.98 5.72
CA ILE A 436 40.18 4.64 5.07
C ILE A 436 39.46 3.51 5.81
N THR A 437 40.15 2.41 6.12
CA THR A 437 39.56 1.27 6.84
C THR A 437 39.12 1.67 8.25
N ARG A 438 39.90 2.49 8.97
CA ARG A 438 39.53 2.96 10.31
C ARG A 438 38.29 3.87 10.28
N LEU A 439 38.23 4.81 9.33
CA LEU A 439 37.04 5.66 9.14
C LEU A 439 35.82 4.84 8.73
N LEU A 440 35.97 3.88 7.82
CA LEU A 440 34.89 2.99 7.40
C LEU A 440 34.36 2.15 8.58
N VAL A 441 35.25 1.60 9.40
CA VAL A 441 34.86 0.81 10.59
C VAL A 441 34.15 1.69 11.62
N ILE A 442 34.65 2.91 11.89
CA ILE A 442 33.99 3.83 12.82
C ILE A 442 32.59 4.22 12.31
N ALA A 443 32.49 4.62 11.04
CA ALA A 443 31.22 4.99 10.42
C ALA A 443 30.23 3.80 10.42
N GLN A 444 30.73 2.60 10.12
CA GLN A 444 29.95 1.38 10.15
C GLN A 444 29.43 1.06 11.56
N ILE A 445 30.28 1.10 12.59
CA ILE A 445 29.89 0.82 13.97
C ILE A 445 28.84 1.84 14.41
N ALA A 446 29.06 3.13 14.14
CA ALA A 446 28.11 4.19 14.47
C ALA A 446 26.75 3.98 13.78
N LEU A 447 26.76 3.67 12.48
CA LEU A 447 25.54 3.44 11.71
C LEU A 447 24.80 2.17 12.15
N THR A 448 25.53 1.09 12.42
CA THR A 448 24.94 -0.17 12.91
C THR A 448 24.31 0.01 14.30
N ALA A 449 24.98 0.75 15.19
CA ALA A 449 24.44 1.08 16.51
C ALA A 449 23.19 1.96 16.40
N ALA A 450 23.20 2.99 15.54
CA ALA A 450 22.04 3.84 15.28
C ALA A 450 20.85 3.04 14.74
N LEU A 451 21.07 2.13 13.78
CA LEU A 451 20.03 1.26 13.23
C LEU A 451 19.45 0.31 14.28
N LEU A 452 20.30 -0.26 15.15
CA LEU A 452 19.86 -1.13 16.24
C LEU A 452 18.98 -0.37 17.24
N ILE A 453 19.36 0.86 17.61
CA ILE A 453 18.56 1.73 18.47
C ILE A 453 17.21 2.04 17.81
N ALA A 454 17.21 2.46 16.54
CA ALA A 454 15.99 2.78 15.80
C ALA A 454 15.04 1.57 15.71
N THR A 455 15.56 0.39 15.35
CA THR A 455 14.80 -0.85 15.26
C THR A 455 14.23 -1.25 16.63
N THR A 456 15.00 -1.09 17.70
CA THR A 456 14.54 -1.40 19.06
C THR A 456 13.44 -0.45 19.52
N LEU A 457 13.56 0.85 19.22
CA LEU A 457 12.52 1.85 19.49
C LEU A 457 11.25 1.56 18.68
N GLU A 458 11.38 1.14 17.43
CA GLU A 458 10.24 0.79 16.58
C GLU A 458 9.54 -0.47 17.07
N ILE A 459 10.27 -1.53 17.43
CA ILE A 459 9.70 -2.73 18.07
C ILE A 459 8.99 -2.36 19.38
N ARG A 460 9.58 -1.47 20.18
CA ARG A 460 8.94 -0.96 21.40
C ARG A 460 7.67 -0.16 21.07
N SER A 461 7.70 0.68 20.04
CA SER A 461 6.53 1.45 19.58
C SER A 461 5.40 0.53 19.13
N ILE A 462 5.69 -0.48 18.30
CA ILE A 462 4.72 -1.49 17.86
C ILE A 462 4.16 -2.26 19.07
N ARG A 463 5.03 -2.71 20.00
CA ARG A 463 4.57 -3.38 21.22
C ARG A 463 3.70 -2.49 22.10
N ASN A 464 4.01 -1.20 22.18
CA ASN A 464 3.20 -0.24 22.92
C ASN A 464 1.85 -0.02 22.24
N GLN A 465 1.81 0.04 20.90
CA GLN A 465 0.55 0.15 20.14
C GLN A 465 -0.30 -1.12 20.24
N LEU A 466 0.32 -2.30 20.27
CA LEU A 466 -0.38 -3.58 20.46
C LEU A 466 -0.84 -3.81 21.89
N LYS A 467 -0.30 -3.06 22.85
CA LYS A 467 -0.67 -3.07 24.27
C LYS A 467 -1.27 -1.72 24.68
N LEU A 468 -1.93 -1.04 23.75
CA LEU A 468 -2.57 0.22 24.07
C LEU A 468 -3.61 -0.07 25.15
N ASP A 469 -3.36 0.42 26.36
CA ASP A 469 -4.30 0.26 27.45
C ASP A 469 -5.47 1.21 27.21
N TYR A 470 -6.60 0.66 26.79
CA TYR A 470 -7.83 1.43 26.61
C TYR A 470 -8.49 1.82 27.94
N GLY A 471 -7.89 1.43 29.07
CA GLY A 471 -8.42 1.61 30.42
C GLY A 471 -9.42 0.52 30.84
N TYR A 472 -9.58 -0.53 30.04
CA TYR A 472 -10.47 -1.65 30.33
C TYR A 472 -9.98 -2.99 29.77
N ASP A 473 -10.53 -4.11 30.28
CA ASP A 473 -10.18 -5.46 29.84
C ASP A 473 -10.85 -5.82 28.50
N GLU A 474 -10.06 -5.83 27.43
CA GLU A 474 -10.54 -6.19 26.08
C GLU A 474 -11.02 -7.65 25.97
N ASN A 475 -10.57 -8.56 26.84
CA ASN A 475 -10.95 -9.97 26.78
C ASN A 475 -12.30 -10.27 27.46
N ALA A 476 -12.79 -9.33 28.27
CA ALA A 476 -14.08 -9.45 28.96
C ALA A 476 -15.27 -9.00 28.10
N ILE A 477 -15.01 -8.48 26.88
CA ILE A 477 -16.03 -7.79 26.08
C ILE A 477 -16.26 -8.50 24.75
N TYR A 478 -17.49 -8.95 24.54
CA TYR A 478 -17.96 -9.37 23.23
C TYR A 478 -18.51 -8.16 22.47
N SER A 479 -18.00 -7.92 21.26
CA SER A 479 -18.54 -6.91 20.36
C SER A 479 -19.15 -7.56 19.12
N ALA A 480 -20.31 -7.03 18.71
CA ALA A 480 -21.00 -7.47 17.50
C ALA A 480 -21.49 -6.26 16.73
N ARG A 481 -21.29 -6.27 15.41
CA ARG A 481 -21.83 -5.23 14.51
C ARG A 481 -23.10 -5.75 13.86
N MET A 482 -24.22 -5.11 14.18
CA MET A 482 -25.53 -5.45 13.63
C MET A 482 -26.11 -4.27 12.84
N ALA A 483 -26.72 -4.55 11.69
CA ALA A 483 -27.48 -3.60 10.91
C ALA A 483 -28.80 -4.24 10.50
N LEU A 484 -29.90 -3.51 10.65
CA LEU A 484 -31.22 -3.99 10.25
C LEU A 484 -31.45 -3.70 8.76
N MET A 485 -31.96 -4.72 8.05
CA MET A 485 -32.31 -4.57 6.64
C MET A 485 -33.30 -3.43 6.42
N GLU A 486 -33.09 -2.71 5.33
CA GLU A 486 -33.92 -1.56 5.00
C GLU A 486 -35.30 -2.03 4.53
N GLY A 487 -36.35 -1.34 4.95
CA GLY A 487 -37.74 -1.66 4.60
C GLY A 487 -38.35 -2.85 5.37
N ALA A 488 -37.57 -3.59 6.16
CA ALA A 488 -38.10 -4.66 7.02
C ALA A 488 -38.70 -4.13 8.34
N TYR A 489 -38.35 -2.90 8.72
CA TYR A 489 -38.76 -2.24 9.96
C TYR A 489 -39.11 -0.78 9.68
N THR A 490 -40.11 -0.25 10.39
CA THR A 490 -40.31 1.20 10.53
C THR A 490 -39.20 1.81 11.38
N GLU A 491 -39.00 3.13 11.33
CA GLU A 491 -38.00 3.80 12.18
C GLU A 491 -38.23 3.55 13.68
N ASP A 492 -39.49 3.56 14.12
CA ASP A 492 -39.83 3.20 15.50
C ASP A 492 -39.59 1.71 15.77
N GLY A 493 -39.94 0.83 14.85
CA GLY A 493 -39.66 -0.60 14.96
C GLY A 493 -38.17 -0.92 15.03
N ARG A 494 -37.31 -0.15 14.35
CA ARG A 494 -35.84 -0.26 14.45
C ARG A 494 -35.37 0.12 15.85
N ARG A 495 -35.84 1.27 16.37
CA ARG A 495 -35.51 1.73 17.72
C ARG A 495 -35.96 0.72 18.78
N ASP A 496 -37.16 0.19 18.65
CA ASP A 496 -37.71 -0.81 19.56
C ASP A 496 -36.98 -2.14 19.49
N PHE A 497 -36.57 -2.58 18.30
CA PHE A 497 -35.74 -3.77 18.15
C PHE A 497 -34.43 -3.64 18.92
N PHE A 498 -33.68 -2.55 18.73
CA PHE A 498 -32.41 -2.36 19.43
C PHE A 498 -32.58 -2.22 20.95
N LYS A 499 -33.61 -1.49 21.40
CA LYS A 499 -33.96 -1.40 22.83
C LYS A 499 -34.30 -2.77 23.42
N ARG A 500 -35.07 -3.59 22.71
CA ARG A 500 -35.41 -4.94 23.13
C ARG A 500 -34.18 -5.84 23.14
N ALA A 501 -33.36 -5.81 22.09
CA ALA A 501 -32.15 -6.62 22.00
C ALA A 501 -31.20 -6.37 23.19
N VAL A 502 -30.95 -5.11 23.55
CA VAL A 502 -30.15 -4.78 24.74
C VAL A 502 -30.81 -5.27 26.02
N ARG A 503 -32.12 -5.10 26.16
CA ARG A 503 -32.85 -5.57 27.35
C ARG A 503 -32.76 -7.09 27.52
N GLU A 504 -32.94 -7.84 26.44
CA GLU A 504 -32.81 -9.31 26.45
C GLU A 504 -31.38 -9.75 26.76
N LEU A 505 -30.38 -9.06 26.23
CA LEU A 505 -28.97 -9.34 26.55
C LEU A 505 -28.67 -9.07 28.03
N ARG A 506 -29.17 -7.96 28.59
CA ARG A 506 -29.03 -7.63 30.02
C ARG A 506 -29.79 -8.60 30.93
N ALA A 507 -30.86 -9.21 30.46
CA ALA A 507 -31.64 -10.19 31.22
C ALA A 507 -31.03 -11.61 31.19
N ASN A 508 -30.11 -11.88 30.26
CA ASN A 508 -29.46 -13.17 30.15
C ASN A 508 -28.31 -13.27 31.17
N PRO A 509 -28.33 -14.27 32.08
CA PRO A 509 -27.31 -14.42 33.14
C PRO A 509 -25.89 -14.69 32.63
N GLN A 510 -25.70 -14.93 31.33
CA GLN A 510 -24.38 -15.08 30.71
C GLN A 510 -23.65 -13.75 30.48
N PHE A 511 -24.35 -12.60 30.57
CA PHE A 511 -23.77 -11.28 30.36
C PHE A 511 -23.97 -10.41 31.60
N ASP A 512 -22.89 -9.79 32.09
CA ASP A 512 -22.97 -8.86 33.23
C ASP A 512 -23.65 -7.52 32.85
N SER A 513 -23.42 -7.05 31.62
CA SER A 513 -24.01 -5.83 31.07
C SER A 513 -24.01 -5.86 29.54
N ALA A 514 -24.83 -5.00 28.94
CA ALA A 514 -24.85 -4.77 27.49
C ALA A 514 -25.16 -3.29 27.17
N ALA A 515 -24.52 -2.78 26.12
CA ALA A 515 -24.71 -1.42 25.62
C ALA A 515 -24.63 -1.39 24.08
N LEU A 516 -25.09 -0.30 23.49
CA LEU A 516 -25.00 -0.03 22.06
C LEU A 516 -24.02 1.11 21.81
N THR A 517 -23.33 1.01 20.68
CA THR A 517 -22.52 2.07 20.10
C THR A 517 -22.70 2.06 18.59
N ASP A 518 -22.68 3.23 17.95
CA ASP A 518 -22.62 3.34 16.49
C ASP A 518 -21.23 3.00 15.93
N ARG A 519 -20.18 3.09 16.77
CA ARG A 519 -18.77 2.90 16.42
C ARG A 519 -17.98 2.37 17.61
N PHE A 520 -17.60 1.09 17.62
CA PHE A 520 -16.78 0.57 18.71
C PHE A 520 -15.37 1.21 18.75
N ARG A 521 -14.96 1.72 19.92
CA ARG A 521 -13.64 2.34 20.19
C ARG A 521 -13.31 3.58 19.36
N MET A 522 -14.32 4.37 18.97
CA MET A 522 -14.17 5.52 18.06
C MET A 522 -13.42 5.18 16.76
N THR A 523 -13.29 3.90 16.42
CA THR A 523 -12.52 3.46 15.26
C THR A 523 -13.39 3.66 14.03
N PHE A 524 -12.90 4.41 13.05
CA PHE A 524 -13.68 4.85 11.88
C PHE A 524 -14.92 5.69 12.23
N ALA A 525 -14.90 6.37 13.38
CA ALA A 525 -15.93 7.33 13.75
C ALA A 525 -15.93 8.54 12.81
N GLY A 526 -17.12 9.14 12.65
CA GLY A 526 -17.25 10.38 11.89
C GLY A 526 -16.49 11.50 12.61
N GLY A 527 -15.76 12.30 11.84
CA GLY A 527 -15.15 13.53 12.35
C GLY A 527 -16.18 14.66 12.33
N GLY A 528 -16.36 15.34 13.45
CA GLY A 528 -17.23 16.50 13.61
C GLY A 528 -16.48 17.68 14.20
N GLN A 529 -17.03 18.87 14.04
CA GLN A 529 -16.65 20.01 14.89
C GLN A 529 -17.46 19.95 16.16
N TYR A 530 -16.82 20.26 17.29
CA TYR A 530 -17.49 20.41 18.58
C TYR A 530 -17.12 21.75 19.19
N GLU A 531 -18.02 22.27 20.02
CA GLU A 531 -17.75 23.44 20.85
C GLU A 531 -17.43 22.96 22.25
N VAL A 532 -16.37 23.50 22.85
CA VAL A 532 -16.09 23.30 24.27
C VAL A 532 -16.85 24.37 25.03
N ASP A 533 -17.73 23.96 25.94
CA ASP A 533 -18.47 24.88 26.80
C ASP A 533 -17.51 25.88 27.48
N GLY A 534 -17.79 27.17 27.33
CA GLY A 534 -16.97 28.26 27.87
C GLY A 534 -15.80 28.72 26.99
N GLN A 535 -15.61 28.15 25.79
CA GLN A 535 -14.68 28.68 24.78
C GLN A 535 -15.42 29.46 23.69
N ASN A 536 -14.88 30.63 23.32
CA ASN A 536 -15.37 31.42 22.20
C ASN A 536 -14.54 31.13 20.95
N TYR A 537 -15.23 30.79 19.86
CA TYR A 537 -14.64 30.59 18.54
C TYR A 537 -15.03 31.76 17.63
N LEU A 538 -14.05 32.39 16.97
CA LEU A 538 -14.30 33.55 16.09
C LEU A 538 -14.99 33.13 14.79
N THR A 539 -14.69 31.93 14.31
CA THR A 539 -15.30 31.33 13.12
C THR A 539 -15.58 29.85 13.34
N ASP A 540 -16.50 29.27 12.56
CA ASP A 540 -16.75 27.83 12.57
C ASP A 540 -15.47 27.01 12.33
N ARG A 541 -14.48 27.57 11.62
CA ARG A 541 -13.19 26.88 11.33
C ARG A 541 -12.27 26.78 12.54
N ASP A 542 -12.45 27.66 13.52
CA ASP A 542 -11.65 27.67 14.75
C ASP A 542 -12.14 26.62 15.76
N ARG A 543 -13.32 26.02 15.50
CA ARG A 543 -13.83 24.93 16.33
C ARG A 543 -12.95 23.69 16.20
N PRO A 544 -12.57 23.07 17.33
CA PRO A 544 -11.83 21.82 17.31
C PRO A 544 -12.62 20.73 16.59
N ARG A 545 -11.88 19.82 15.94
CA ARG A 545 -12.44 18.64 15.30
C ARG A 545 -12.12 17.41 16.13
N GLY A 546 -13.12 16.57 16.33
CA GLY A 546 -13.01 15.33 17.07
C GLY A 546 -13.83 14.24 16.42
N ASN A 547 -13.49 13.00 16.73
CA ASN A 547 -14.35 11.88 16.42
C ASN A 547 -15.53 11.87 17.40
N PHE A 548 -16.72 11.57 16.91
CA PHE A 548 -17.90 11.40 17.74
C PHE A 548 -18.39 9.95 17.68
N GLU A 549 -18.82 9.44 18.82
CA GLU A 549 -19.40 8.10 18.98
C GLU A 549 -20.71 8.26 19.77
N SER A 550 -21.79 7.73 19.23
CA SER A 550 -23.09 7.72 19.91
C SER A 550 -23.22 6.43 20.69
N VAL A 551 -23.38 6.54 22.01
CA VAL A 551 -23.44 5.39 22.92
C VAL A 551 -24.76 5.36 23.69
N SER A 552 -25.22 4.17 24.06
CA SER A 552 -26.37 4.00 24.96
C SER A 552 -25.98 4.26 26.42
N ASP A 553 -26.98 4.26 27.29
CA ASP A 553 -26.78 4.12 28.72
C ASP A 553 -25.91 2.88 29.04
N LEU A 554 -25.19 2.98 30.17
CA LEU A 554 -24.31 1.94 30.69
C LEU A 554 -23.13 1.55 29.77
N TYR A 555 -22.84 2.29 28.70
CA TYR A 555 -21.70 1.97 27.82
C TYR A 555 -20.37 1.96 28.57
N PHE A 556 -20.02 3.05 29.25
CA PHE A 556 -18.76 3.13 30.00
C PHE A 556 -18.70 2.10 31.13
N SER A 557 -19.78 1.90 31.87
CA SER A 557 -19.83 0.86 32.91
C SER A 557 -19.75 -0.56 32.34
N THR A 558 -20.23 -0.80 31.11
CA THR A 558 -20.08 -2.10 30.41
C THR A 558 -18.64 -2.31 29.98
N LEU A 559 -17.92 -1.25 29.63
CA LEU A 559 -16.48 -1.30 29.44
C LEU A 559 -15.73 -1.46 30.78
N GLY A 560 -16.34 -1.09 31.92
CA GLY A 560 -15.68 -1.06 33.23
C GLY A 560 -14.94 0.26 33.51
N LEU A 561 -15.35 1.35 32.85
CA LEU A 561 -14.84 2.72 32.99
C LEU A 561 -15.72 3.61 33.87
#